data_AF-A0A964AUV2-F1
#
_entry.id   AF-A0A964AUV2-F1
#
_cell.length_a   1.000
_cell.length_b   1.000
_cell.length_c   1.000
_cell.angle_alpha   90.00
_cell.angle_beta   90.00
_cell.angle_gamma   90.00
#
_symmetry.space_group_name_H-M   'P 1'
#
loop_
_entity.id
_entity.type
_entity.pdbx_description
1 polymer ?
#
loop_
_entity_poly.entity_id
_entity_poly.type
_entity_poly.pdbx_seq_one_letter_code
_entity_poly.pdbx_strand_id
1 'polypeptide(L)'
;MILICYTTPAGGRDRMGQAARTLGEARRRTRPEADVRVTPTPTREDFVRALAGADPIEELHLVSDGDADGPRFAGGEALSPEDWRALDIPFAPGAEAFFHAGRSARWFAPFFARTFGVPASGYHWDAAFSVKPHRFWWMPPTHPPEAPLWRIACPGPQTHGVMGAFRRAAGQTLAEPLKRFDPTWPLPAEAAG
;
A
#
# COMPACT_ATOMS: atom_id res chain seq x y z
N MET A 1 -9.76 3.75 -14.78
CA MET A 1 -9.25 4.80 -13.86
C MET A 1 -8.22 4.24 -12.87
N ILE A 2 -7.37 5.09 -12.29
CA ILE A 2 -6.45 4.74 -11.18
C ILE A 2 -7.00 5.37 -9.89
N LEU A 3 -7.35 4.53 -8.91
CA LEU A 3 -7.86 4.97 -7.61
C LEU A 3 -6.79 4.75 -6.53
N ILE A 4 -6.40 5.82 -5.85
CA ILE A 4 -5.42 5.80 -4.76
C ILE A 4 -6.12 6.22 -3.47
N CYS A 5 -6.43 5.24 -2.63
CA CYS A 5 -6.99 5.45 -1.30
C CYS A 5 -5.87 5.54 -0.27
N TYR A 6 -6.04 6.39 0.74
CA TYR A 6 -5.08 6.49 1.83
C TYR A 6 -5.71 6.75 3.18
N THR A 7 -5.12 6.18 4.23
CA THR A 7 -5.63 6.35 5.59
C THR A 7 -4.97 7.55 6.24
N THR A 8 -5.76 8.45 6.83
CA THR A 8 -5.24 9.63 7.54
C THR A 8 -5.32 9.38 9.04
N PRO A 9 -4.20 9.33 9.79
CA PRO A 9 -4.26 9.14 11.23
C PRO A 9 -4.84 10.38 11.92
N ALA A 10 -5.55 10.18 13.04
CA ALA A 10 -6.06 11.27 13.85
C ALA A 10 -4.91 12.06 14.52
N GLY A 11 -4.89 13.39 14.37
CA GLY A 11 -4.06 14.29 15.18
C GLY A 11 -2.56 14.38 14.82
N GLY A 12 -2.12 13.88 13.66
CA GLY A 12 -0.72 13.93 13.21
C GLY A 12 -0.49 14.67 11.89
N ARG A 13 0.79 14.81 11.47
CA ARG A 13 1.11 15.25 10.10
C ARG A 13 0.64 14.20 9.10
N ASP A 14 -0.07 14.63 8.07
CA ASP A 14 -0.61 13.80 6.98
C ASP A 14 0.48 13.26 6.04
N ARG A 15 1.32 12.37 6.56
CA ARG A 15 2.39 11.71 5.78
C ARG A 15 1.83 10.68 4.81
N MET A 16 0.73 10.02 5.16
CA MET A 16 0.05 9.07 4.28
C MET A 16 -0.52 9.79 3.05
N GLY A 17 -1.21 10.90 3.25
CA GLY A 17 -1.69 11.71 2.14
C GLY A 17 -0.55 12.34 1.34
N GLN A 18 0.54 12.77 1.98
CA GLN A 18 1.72 13.22 1.24
C GLN A 18 2.30 12.10 0.35
N ALA A 19 2.37 10.88 0.85
CA ALA A 19 2.82 9.73 0.08
C ALA A 19 1.85 9.33 -1.03
N ALA A 20 0.54 9.37 -0.77
CA ALA A 20 -0.49 9.09 -1.75
C ALA A 20 -0.52 10.14 -2.88
N ARG A 21 -0.35 11.43 -2.55
CA ARG A 21 -0.19 12.51 -3.54
C ARG A 21 1.06 12.31 -4.38
N THR A 22 2.19 11.98 -3.76
CA THR A 22 3.44 11.69 -4.46
C THR A 22 3.27 10.51 -5.43
N LEU A 23 2.62 9.43 -4.99
CA LEU A 23 2.28 8.29 -5.85
C LEU A 23 1.34 8.67 -6.99
N GLY A 24 0.31 9.47 -6.71
CA GLY A 24 -0.63 9.95 -7.73
C GLY A 24 0.04 10.81 -8.79
N GLU A 25 0.93 11.74 -8.40
CA GLU A 25 1.74 12.51 -9.35
C GLU A 25 2.66 11.61 -10.19
N ALA A 26 3.26 10.59 -9.57
CA ALA A 26 4.08 9.64 -10.31
C ALA A 26 3.24 8.88 -11.35
N ARG A 27 2.04 8.42 -10.98
CA ARG A 27 1.13 7.73 -11.89
C ARG A 27 0.65 8.62 -13.02
N ARG A 28 0.29 9.88 -12.75
CA ARG A 28 -0.06 10.85 -13.81
C ARG A 28 1.07 11.08 -14.81
N ARG A 29 2.33 11.02 -14.37
CA ARG A 29 3.50 11.14 -15.26
C ARG A 29 3.70 9.89 -16.12
N THR A 30 3.49 8.70 -15.57
CA THR A 30 3.71 7.42 -16.28
C THR A 30 2.50 6.94 -17.07
N ARG A 31 1.30 7.44 -16.75
CA ARG A 31 0.01 7.15 -17.38
C ARG A 31 -0.76 8.46 -17.61
N PRO A 32 -0.32 9.35 -18.51
CA PRO A 32 -0.96 10.66 -18.72
C PRO A 32 -2.43 10.58 -19.16
N GLU A 33 -2.82 9.47 -19.77
CA GLU A 33 -4.18 9.16 -20.25
C GLU A 33 -5.12 8.68 -19.15
N ALA A 34 -4.59 8.19 -18.03
CA ALA A 34 -5.41 7.64 -16.97
C ALA A 34 -5.96 8.73 -16.06
N ASP A 35 -7.24 8.65 -15.72
CA ASP A 35 -7.79 9.45 -14.62
C ASP A 35 -7.24 8.94 -13.27
N VAL A 36 -6.44 9.76 -12.60
CA VAL A 36 -5.79 9.44 -11.32
C VAL A 36 -6.47 10.20 -10.19
N ARG A 37 -7.26 9.47 -9.40
CA ARG A 37 -7.99 9.99 -8.25
C ARG A 37 -7.32 9.59 -6.94
N VAL A 38 -6.95 10.57 -6.13
CA VAL A 38 -6.36 10.37 -4.80
C VAL A 38 -7.40 10.75 -3.75
N THR A 39 -7.82 9.79 -2.93
CA THR A 39 -8.97 9.94 -2.03
C THR A 39 -8.59 9.58 -0.59
N PRO A 40 -8.83 10.46 0.41
CA PRO A 40 -8.69 10.09 1.81
C PRO A 40 -9.80 9.11 2.20
N THR A 41 -9.42 8.01 2.84
CA THR A 41 -10.32 6.98 3.34
C THR A 41 -9.92 6.61 4.76
N PRO A 42 -10.17 7.49 5.76
CA PRO A 42 -9.74 7.26 7.14
C PRO A 42 -10.49 6.10 7.79
N THR A 43 -11.74 5.81 7.41
CA THR A 43 -12.51 4.65 7.91
C THR A 43 -12.79 3.63 6.83
N ARG A 44 -13.26 2.44 7.25
CA ARG A 44 -13.84 1.43 6.37
C ARG A 44 -14.95 2.01 5.49
N GLU A 45 -15.88 2.75 6.06
CA GLU A 45 -17.04 3.30 5.33
C GLU A 45 -16.61 4.28 4.25
N ASP A 46 -15.58 5.08 4.52
CA ASP A 46 -15.03 6.00 3.53
C ASP A 46 -14.37 5.25 2.37
N PHE A 47 -13.70 4.14 2.66
CA PHE A 47 -13.14 3.26 1.63
C PHE A 47 -14.23 2.61 0.77
N VAL A 48 -15.26 2.04 1.40
CA VAL A 48 -16.41 1.48 0.69
C VAL A 48 -17.11 2.53 -0.18
N ARG A 49 -17.29 3.75 0.35
CA ARG A 49 -17.91 4.85 -0.41
C ARG A 49 -17.04 5.28 -1.60
N ALA A 50 -15.72 5.29 -1.43
CA ALA A 50 -14.78 5.61 -2.51
C ALA A 50 -14.85 4.56 -3.63
N LEU A 51 -14.96 3.27 -3.29
CA LEU A 51 -15.12 2.18 -4.25
C LEU A 51 -16.47 2.26 -4.99
N ALA A 52 -17.57 2.48 -4.27
CA ALA A 52 -18.91 2.56 -4.85
C ALA A 52 -19.09 3.75 -5.82
N GLY A 53 -18.33 4.83 -5.62
CA GLY A 53 -18.34 6.01 -6.48
C GLY A 53 -17.25 6.03 -7.55
N ALA A 54 -16.55 4.91 -7.76
CA ALA A 54 -15.49 4.81 -8.75
C ALA A 54 -16.02 4.32 -10.10
N ASP A 55 -15.52 4.91 -11.18
CA ASP A 55 -15.54 4.30 -12.51
C ASP A 55 -14.70 3.01 -12.50
N PRO A 56 -14.81 2.14 -13.53
CA PRO A 56 -14.02 0.91 -13.60
C PRO A 56 -12.52 1.14 -13.32
N ILE A 57 -12.03 0.46 -12.29
CA ILE A 57 -10.70 0.66 -11.71
C ILE A 57 -9.69 -0.24 -12.41
N GLU A 58 -8.69 0.36 -13.04
CA GLU A 58 -7.53 -0.32 -13.64
C GLU A 58 -6.42 -0.55 -12.61
N GLU A 59 -6.16 0.43 -11.73
CA GLU A 59 -5.20 0.27 -10.63
C GLU A 59 -5.84 0.74 -9.33
N LEU A 60 -5.95 -0.16 -8.35
CA LEU A 60 -6.36 0.16 -6.98
C LEU A 60 -5.11 0.24 -6.10
N HIS A 61 -4.84 1.41 -5.52
CA HIS A 61 -3.79 1.58 -4.53
C HIS A 61 -4.38 1.85 -3.16
N LEU A 62 -3.86 1.18 -2.13
CA LEU A 62 -4.16 1.51 -0.73
C LEU A 62 -2.87 1.83 0.02
N VAL A 63 -2.75 3.08 0.45
CA VAL A 63 -1.62 3.61 1.23
C VAL A 63 -2.03 3.72 2.69
N SER A 64 -1.55 2.78 3.51
CA SER A 64 -2.00 2.67 4.89
C SER A 64 -0.90 2.13 5.81
N ASP A 65 -1.20 2.14 7.11
CA ASP A 65 -0.53 1.22 8.03
C ASP A 65 -1.11 -0.19 7.85
N GLY A 66 -0.43 -1.18 8.42
CA GLY A 66 -0.84 -2.57 8.28
C GLY A 66 0.24 -3.55 8.71
N ASP A 67 -0.13 -4.82 8.66
CA ASP A 67 0.72 -5.96 8.96
C ASP A 67 0.38 -7.11 7.97
N ALA A 68 0.76 -8.34 8.29
CA ALA A 68 0.56 -9.54 7.51
C ALA A 68 -0.92 -9.86 7.26
N ASP A 69 -1.80 -9.44 8.18
CA ASP A 69 -3.26 -9.54 8.10
C ASP A 69 -3.87 -8.53 7.11
N GLY A 70 -3.16 -7.44 6.83
CA GLY A 70 -3.47 -6.51 5.75
C GLY A 70 -3.45 -5.03 6.14
N PRO A 71 -3.97 -4.18 5.23
CA PRO A 71 -4.16 -2.75 5.45
C PRO A 71 -5.07 -2.43 6.65
N ARG A 72 -4.75 -1.36 7.37
CA ARG A 72 -5.54 -0.84 8.50
C ARG A 72 -5.95 0.60 8.29
N PHE A 73 -7.19 0.90 8.66
CA PHE A 73 -7.79 2.22 8.71
C PHE A 73 -7.32 3.01 9.94
N ALA A 74 -7.68 4.29 9.99
CA ALA A 74 -7.37 5.14 11.13
C ALA A 74 -7.96 4.55 12.42
N GLY A 75 -7.20 4.61 13.52
CA GLY A 75 -7.60 3.94 14.77
C GLY A 75 -7.30 2.45 14.82
N GLY A 76 -6.71 1.87 13.77
CA GLY A 76 -6.25 0.47 13.76
C GLY A 76 -7.31 -0.54 13.33
N GLU A 77 -8.48 -0.08 12.91
CA GLU A 77 -9.53 -0.92 12.32
C GLU A 77 -8.97 -1.67 11.10
N ALA A 78 -9.25 -2.97 11.01
CA ALA A 78 -8.93 -3.81 9.87
C ALA A 78 -10.19 -4.49 9.36
N LEU A 79 -10.30 -4.66 8.05
CA LEU A 79 -11.34 -5.50 7.46
C LEU A 79 -10.97 -6.97 7.69
N SER A 80 -11.93 -7.76 8.17
CA SER A 80 -11.77 -9.21 8.24
C SER A 80 -11.73 -9.82 6.83
N PRO A 81 -11.25 -11.07 6.67
CA PRO A 81 -11.29 -11.75 5.38
C PRO A 81 -12.71 -11.87 4.80
N GLU A 82 -13.73 -11.96 5.66
CA GLU A 82 -15.14 -11.98 5.25
C GLU A 82 -15.60 -10.61 4.78
N ASP A 83 -15.21 -9.54 5.47
CA ASP A 83 -15.52 -8.18 5.05
C ASP A 83 -14.90 -7.86 3.68
N TRP A 84 -13.66 -8.29 3.44
CA TRP A 84 -13.02 -8.16 2.13
C TRP A 84 -13.81 -8.87 1.04
N ARG A 85 -14.21 -10.13 1.26
CA ARG A 85 -15.02 -10.88 0.27
C ARG A 85 -16.37 -10.24 -0.02
N ALA A 86 -16.92 -9.49 0.93
CA ALA A 86 -18.19 -8.80 0.79
C ALA A 86 -18.08 -7.47 0.02
N LEU A 87 -16.87 -6.98 -0.28
CA LEU A 87 -16.71 -5.77 -1.07
C LEU A 87 -17.06 -6.02 -2.53
N ASP A 88 -17.83 -5.10 -3.11
CA ASP A 88 -17.99 -4.99 -4.55
C ASP A 88 -17.02 -3.94 -5.07
N ILE A 89 -15.93 -4.40 -5.70
CA ILE A 89 -14.91 -3.53 -6.27
C ILE A 89 -15.08 -3.52 -7.79
N PRO A 90 -15.36 -2.36 -8.41
CA PRO A 90 -15.61 -2.28 -9.84
C PRO A 90 -14.29 -2.36 -10.64
N PHE A 91 -13.62 -3.50 -10.63
CA PHE A 91 -12.38 -3.71 -11.38
C PHE A 91 -12.64 -3.72 -12.90
N ALA A 92 -11.82 -2.97 -13.64
CA ALA A 92 -11.77 -3.02 -15.09
C ALA A 92 -11.06 -4.31 -15.57
N PRO A 93 -11.24 -4.72 -16.84
CA PRO A 93 -10.45 -5.80 -17.42
C PRO A 93 -8.95 -5.53 -17.32
N GLY A 94 -8.19 -6.51 -16.82
CA GLY A 94 -6.74 -6.38 -16.64
C GLY A 94 -6.30 -5.54 -15.45
N ALA A 95 -7.21 -5.23 -14.52
CA ALA A 95 -6.91 -4.44 -13.34
C ALA A 95 -5.89 -5.11 -12.39
N GLU A 96 -5.24 -4.29 -11.56
CA GLU A 96 -4.31 -4.73 -10.52
C GLU A 96 -4.51 -3.93 -9.21
N ALA A 97 -4.23 -4.59 -8.08
CA ALA A 97 -4.25 -3.96 -6.75
C ALA A 97 -2.84 -3.84 -6.15
N PHE A 98 -2.57 -2.73 -5.45
CA PHE A 98 -1.29 -2.40 -4.84
C PHE A 98 -1.46 -1.94 -3.40
N PHE A 99 -0.89 -2.69 -2.46
CA PHE A 99 -0.99 -2.46 -1.02
C PHE A 99 0.32 -1.92 -0.46
N HIS A 100 0.38 -0.60 -0.27
CA HIS A 100 1.54 0.11 0.30
C HIS A 100 1.53 0.09 1.84
N ALA A 101 1.25 -1.09 2.41
CA ALA A 101 1.20 -1.35 3.85
C ALA A 101 2.30 -2.34 4.24
N GLY A 102 2.82 -2.24 5.47
CA GLY A 102 3.91 -3.12 5.92
C GLY A 102 3.47 -4.58 5.95
N ARG A 103 4.34 -5.50 5.50
CA ARG A 103 4.13 -6.96 5.52
C ARG A 103 2.89 -7.47 4.78
N SER A 104 2.21 -6.63 3.99
CA SER A 104 1.00 -6.98 3.24
C SER A 104 1.21 -8.10 2.21
N ALA A 105 2.44 -8.35 1.75
CA ALA A 105 2.75 -9.45 0.82
C ALA A 105 2.85 -10.83 1.50
N ARG A 106 2.72 -10.94 2.82
CA ARG A 106 2.88 -12.24 3.50
C ARG A 106 1.68 -13.17 3.32
N TRP A 107 0.50 -12.65 3.61
CA TRP A 107 -0.76 -13.40 3.52
C TRP A 107 -1.83 -12.59 2.79
N PHE A 108 -1.93 -11.29 3.08
CA PHE A 108 -3.02 -10.46 2.57
C PHE A 108 -3.04 -10.29 1.04
N ALA A 109 -1.94 -9.88 0.40
CA ALA A 109 -1.91 -9.70 -1.05
C ALA A 109 -2.30 -10.97 -1.84
N PRO A 110 -1.74 -12.18 -1.56
CA PRO A 110 -2.20 -13.39 -2.23
C PRO A 110 -3.66 -13.76 -1.90
N PHE A 111 -4.13 -13.51 -0.67
CA PHE A 111 -5.55 -13.67 -0.32
C PHE A 111 -6.44 -12.75 -1.17
N PHE A 112 -6.07 -11.48 -1.32
CA PHE A 112 -6.81 -10.50 -2.11
C PHE A 112 -6.84 -10.89 -3.58
N ALA A 113 -5.69 -11.28 -4.15
CA ALA A 113 -5.59 -11.68 -5.56
C ALA A 113 -6.57 -12.81 -5.91
N ARG A 114 -6.64 -13.83 -5.04
CA ARG A 114 -7.57 -14.95 -5.19
C ARG A 114 -9.02 -14.55 -5.01
N THR A 115 -9.29 -13.64 -4.06
CA THR A 115 -10.66 -13.22 -3.73
C THR A 115 -11.30 -12.44 -4.86
N PHE A 116 -10.55 -11.54 -5.51
CA PHE A 116 -11.09 -10.64 -6.52
C PHE A 116 -10.72 -11.02 -7.96
N GLY A 117 -9.90 -12.07 -8.15
CA GLY A 117 -9.49 -12.51 -9.49
C GLY A 117 -8.58 -11.54 -10.23
N VAL A 118 -7.95 -10.59 -9.51
CA VAL A 118 -7.00 -9.61 -10.07
C VAL A 118 -5.62 -9.78 -9.44
N PRO A 119 -4.51 -9.55 -10.16
CA PRO A 119 -3.20 -9.52 -9.54
C PRO A 119 -3.14 -8.53 -8.37
N ALA A 120 -2.40 -8.89 -7.34
CA ALA A 120 -2.21 -8.04 -6.16
C ALA A 120 -0.75 -7.99 -5.72
N SER A 121 -0.32 -6.79 -5.35
CA SER A 121 1.06 -6.47 -5.05
C SER A 121 1.18 -5.88 -3.63
N GLY A 122 2.18 -6.29 -2.85
CA GLY A 122 2.35 -5.82 -1.47
C GLY A 122 3.81 -5.77 -1.03
N TYR A 123 4.05 -5.30 0.20
CA TYR A 123 5.40 -5.28 0.79
C TYR A 123 5.64 -6.52 1.66
N HIS A 124 6.80 -7.17 1.53
CA HIS A 124 7.15 -8.30 2.39
C HIS A 124 7.69 -7.83 3.74
N TRP A 125 8.40 -6.69 3.73
CA TRP A 125 8.96 -6.06 4.92
C TRP A 125 8.11 -4.91 5.45
N ASP A 126 8.58 -4.30 6.55
CA ASP A 126 7.94 -3.15 7.16
C ASP A 126 8.03 -1.92 6.27
N ALA A 127 6.92 -1.21 6.15
CA ALA A 127 6.86 0.03 5.39
C ALA A 127 7.39 1.21 6.21
N ALA A 128 8.03 2.16 5.52
CA ALA A 128 8.58 3.39 6.08
C ALA A 128 8.36 4.55 5.11
N PHE A 129 8.43 5.76 5.64
CA PHE A 129 8.47 6.96 4.81
C PHE A 129 9.92 7.31 4.45
N SER A 130 10.16 7.67 3.20
CA SER A 130 11.46 8.04 2.66
C SER A 130 11.34 9.21 1.70
N VAL A 131 12.33 10.09 1.69
CA VAL A 131 12.41 11.17 0.68
C VAL A 131 12.98 10.69 -0.66
N LYS A 132 13.33 9.41 -0.77
CA LYS A 132 13.79 8.76 -2.01
C LYS A 132 12.93 7.53 -2.32
N PRO A 133 12.58 7.28 -3.60
CA PRO A 133 11.69 6.18 -3.98
C PRO A 133 12.33 4.79 -3.92
N HIS A 134 13.65 4.68 -4.16
CA HIS A 134 14.33 3.38 -4.33
C HIS A 134 15.28 2.99 -3.19
N ARG A 135 15.37 3.84 -2.16
CA ARG A 135 16.19 3.58 -0.97
C ARG A 135 15.62 4.33 0.20
N PHE A 136 15.86 3.81 1.40
CA PHE A 136 15.54 4.55 2.60
C PHE A 136 16.47 5.74 2.77
N TRP A 137 15.88 6.92 2.85
CA TRP A 137 16.56 8.14 3.25
C TRP A 137 15.69 8.90 4.23
N TRP A 138 16.32 9.29 5.34
CA TRP A 138 15.64 10.00 6.42
C TRP A 138 14.94 11.25 5.94
N MET A 139 13.75 11.49 6.48
CA MET A 139 13.03 12.73 6.30
C MET A 139 13.54 13.76 7.31
N PRO A 140 14.13 14.88 6.88
CA PRO A 140 14.58 15.91 7.81
C PRO A 140 13.37 16.53 8.54
N PRO A 141 13.53 17.07 9.76
CA PRO A 141 12.45 17.75 10.47
C PRO A 141 11.83 18.92 9.70
N THR A 142 12.60 19.53 8.80
CA THR A 142 12.23 20.65 7.92
C THR A 142 11.61 20.21 6.59
N HIS A 143 11.34 18.91 6.38
CA HIS A 143 10.79 18.42 5.12
C HIS A 143 9.41 19.05 4.82
N PRO A 144 9.26 19.76 3.68
CA PRO A 144 8.01 20.43 3.36
C PRO A 144 6.84 19.45 3.14
N PRO A 145 5.59 19.80 3.53
CA PRO A 145 4.40 18.99 3.26
C PRO A 145 4.12 18.72 1.77
N GLU A 146 4.62 19.58 0.88
CA GLU A 146 4.44 19.53 -0.58
C GLU A 146 5.58 18.79 -1.28
N ALA A 147 6.71 18.57 -0.59
CA ALA A 147 7.84 17.86 -1.16
C ALA A 147 7.52 16.36 -1.33
N PRO A 148 8.10 15.66 -2.32
CA PRO A 148 7.86 14.23 -2.50
C PRO A 148 8.19 13.41 -1.25
N LEU A 149 7.27 12.52 -0.87
CA LEU A 149 7.46 11.54 0.19
C LEU A 149 7.00 10.17 -0.31
N TRP A 150 7.81 9.15 -0.11
CA TRP A 150 7.56 7.81 -0.62
C TRP A 150 7.29 6.86 0.53
N ARG A 151 6.26 6.03 0.38
CA ARG A 151 6.02 4.86 1.23
C ARG A 151 6.76 3.69 0.61
N ILE A 152 7.85 3.23 1.23
CA ILE A 152 8.68 2.14 0.74
C ILE A 152 8.74 1.03 1.77
N ALA A 153 9.00 -0.21 1.35
CA ALA A 153 9.42 -1.25 2.28
C ALA A 153 10.93 -1.39 2.30
N CYS A 154 11.47 -1.69 3.47
CA CYS A 154 12.87 -2.02 3.61
C CYS A 154 13.07 -2.85 4.88
N PRO A 155 14.13 -3.66 5.01
CA PRO A 155 14.56 -4.24 6.27
C PRO A 155 14.47 -3.24 7.43
N GLY A 156 13.82 -3.67 8.52
CA GLY A 156 13.56 -2.85 9.70
C GLY A 156 13.85 -3.61 11.01
N PRO A 157 13.76 -2.93 12.16
CA PRO A 157 14.00 -3.54 13.47
C PRO A 157 13.12 -4.76 13.74
N GLN A 158 11.86 -4.76 13.26
CA GLN A 158 10.92 -5.86 13.49
C GLN A 158 11.26 -7.12 12.66
N THR A 159 12.00 -6.96 11.55
CA THR A 159 12.26 -8.04 10.59
C THR A 159 13.71 -8.52 10.59
N HIS A 160 14.65 -7.65 10.97
CA HIS A 160 16.10 -7.90 10.91
C HIS A 160 16.83 -7.46 12.19
N GLY A 161 16.08 -7.23 13.27
CA GLY A 161 16.61 -6.84 14.58
C GLY A 161 17.41 -5.54 14.54
N VAL A 162 18.29 -5.38 15.53
CA VAL A 162 19.13 -4.18 15.71
C VAL A 162 20.02 -3.91 14.49
N MET A 163 20.50 -4.95 13.80
CA MET A 163 21.35 -4.81 12.62
C MET A 163 20.57 -4.28 11.40
N GLY A 164 19.30 -4.66 11.25
CA GLY A 164 18.38 -4.04 10.28
C GLY A 164 18.09 -2.57 10.58
N ALA A 165 17.91 -2.24 11.86
CA ALA A 165 17.74 -0.85 12.30
C ALA A 165 18.97 0.01 11.99
N PHE A 166 20.18 -0.52 12.24
CA PHE A 166 21.43 0.18 11.94
C PHE A 166 21.64 0.43 10.44
N ARG A 167 21.40 -0.58 9.59
CA ARG A 167 21.52 -0.42 8.13
C ARG A 167 20.50 0.56 7.55
N ARG A 168 19.26 0.51 8.06
CA ARG A 168 18.23 1.51 7.74
C ARG A 168 18.71 2.90 8.19
N ALA A 169 19.30 3.01 9.38
CA ALA A 169 19.82 4.27 9.89
C ALA A 169 21.00 4.83 9.08
N ALA A 170 21.84 3.97 8.51
CA ALA A 170 22.94 4.37 7.64
C ALA A 170 22.50 4.80 6.21
N GLY A 171 21.20 4.74 5.87
CA GLY A 171 20.70 5.11 4.54
C GLY A 171 21.12 4.17 3.41
N GLN A 172 21.58 2.96 3.76
CA GLN A 172 22.14 1.97 2.83
C GLN A 172 21.11 0.90 2.42
N THR A 173 19.89 0.96 2.93
CA THR A 173 18.89 -0.06 2.65
C THR A 173 18.10 0.30 1.39
N LEU A 174 18.22 -0.55 0.36
CA LEU A 174 17.40 -0.47 -0.84
C LEU A 174 15.92 -0.67 -0.49
N ALA A 175 15.07 0.04 -1.22
CA ALA A 175 13.64 -0.22 -1.14
C ALA A 175 13.36 -1.60 -1.75
N GLU A 176 12.58 -2.41 -1.04
CA GLU A 176 12.03 -3.64 -1.59
C GLU A 176 10.99 -3.29 -2.66
N PRO A 177 11.06 -3.91 -3.86
CA PRO A 177 9.97 -3.81 -4.82
C PRO A 177 8.70 -4.44 -4.24
N LEU A 178 7.53 -3.98 -4.69
CA LEU A 178 6.29 -4.66 -4.36
C LEU A 178 6.33 -6.09 -4.93
N LYS A 179 6.01 -7.07 -4.09
CA LYS A 179 5.89 -8.46 -4.51
C LYS A 179 4.49 -8.69 -5.06
N ARG A 180 4.42 -9.08 -6.34
CA ARG A 180 3.20 -9.41 -7.07
C ARG A 180 2.78 -10.86 -6.85
N PHE A 181 1.48 -11.09 -6.74
CA PHE A 181 0.84 -12.39 -6.69
C PHE A 181 -0.27 -12.43 -7.72
N ASP A 182 -0.27 -13.46 -8.56
CA ASP A 182 -1.36 -13.71 -9.50
C ASP A 182 -2.50 -14.47 -8.81
N PRO A 183 -3.75 -14.38 -9.32
CA PRO A 183 -4.91 -15.05 -8.73
C PRO A 183 -4.78 -16.57 -8.60
N THR A 184 -3.90 -17.18 -9.38
CA THR A 184 -3.64 -18.63 -9.39
C THR A 184 -2.53 -19.06 -8.43
N TRP A 185 -1.97 -18.14 -7.63
CA TRP A 185 -0.87 -18.45 -6.72
C TRP A 185 -1.34 -19.35 -5.55
N PRO A 186 -0.65 -20.47 -5.25
CA PRO A 186 -1.03 -21.39 -4.17
C PRO A 186 -0.80 -20.77 -2.78
N LEU A 187 -1.67 -21.05 -1.81
CA LEU A 187 -1.46 -20.57 -0.44
C LEU A 187 -0.21 -21.22 0.18
N PRO A 188 0.47 -20.58 1.16
CA PRO A 188 1.61 -21.18 1.85
C PRO A 188 1.29 -22.54 2.51
N ALA A 189 0.02 -22.77 2.87
CA ALA A 189 -0.44 -24.06 3.40
C ALA A 189 -0.62 -25.15 2.33
N GLU A 190 -0.74 -24.78 1.05
CA GLU A 190 -0.88 -25.69 -0.10
C GLU A 190 0.45 -25.94 -0.81
N ALA A 191 1.45 -25.08 -0.63
CA ALA A 191 2.79 -25.21 -1.20
C ALA A 191 3.73 -26.14 -0.41
N ALA A 192 3.23 -26.76 0.67
CA ALA A 192 3.98 -27.67 1.55
C ALA A 192 3.48 -29.13 1.48
N GLY A 193 2.74 -29.50 0.43
CA GLY A 193 2.29 -30.87 0.15
C GLY A 193 3.14 -31.56 -0.91
#